data_AF-A0A960HUU9-F1
#
_entry.id   AF-A0A960HUU9-F1
#
_cell.length_a   1.000
_cell.length_b   1.000
_cell.length_c   1.000
_cell.angle_alpha   90.00
_cell.angle_beta   90.00
_cell.angle_gamma   90.00
#
_symmetry.space_group_name_H-M   'P 1'
#
loop_
_entity.id
_entity.type
_entity.pdbx_description
1 polymer ?
#
loop_
_entity_poly.entity_id
_entity_poly.type
_entity_poly.pdbx_seq_one_letter_code
_entity_poly.pdbx_strand_id
1 'polypeptide(L)' 'MADIDIGMGKSGRRAYGLDDLALVPSRRTRDPEDIDLSWEIDAFRAELPIMASAMDSVVSPATAIAIGELGGIGVLAL' A
#
# COMPACT_ATOMS: atom_id res chain seq x y z
N MET A 1 -11.93 6.81 21.67
CA MET A 1 -12.29 5.38 21.76
C MET A 1 -11.45 4.82 22.90
N ALA A 2 -12.09 4.33 23.97
CA ALA A 2 -11.38 3.96 25.20
C ALA A 2 -10.59 2.65 25.02
N ASP A 3 -9.43 2.56 25.65
CA ASP A 3 -8.67 1.31 25.73
C ASP A 3 -9.50 0.24 26.45
N ILE A 4 -9.40 -1.00 25.96
CA ILE A 4 -10.09 -2.16 26.53
C ILE A 4 -9.17 -2.75 27.58
N ASP A 5 -9.65 -2.89 28.82
CA ASP A 5 -8.93 -3.59 29.87
C ASP A 5 -8.91 -5.10 29.56
N ILE A 6 -7.70 -5.65 29.52
CA ILE A 6 -7.44 -7.08 29.31
C ILE A 6 -7.27 -7.77 30.68
N GLY A 7 -6.92 -7.00 31.72
CA GLY A 7 -6.65 -7.46 33.08
C GLY A 7 -5.18 -7.38 33.48
N MET A 8 -4.90 -7.49 34.79
CA MET A 8 -3.55 -7.38 35.37
C MET A 8 -2.82 -6.08 35.00
N GLY A 9 -3.56 -4.98 34.83
CA GLY A 9 -3.01 -3.70 34.40
C GLY A 9 -2.58 -3.66 32.94
N LYS A 10 -2.99 -4.64 32.12
CA LYS A 10 -2.81 -4.61 30.66
C LYS A 10 -4.07 -4.07 30.01
N SER A 11 -3.90 -3.13 29.12
CA SER A 11 -4.96 -2.65 28.24
C SER A 11 -4.52 -2.76 26.77
N GLY A 12 -5.50 -2.72 25.87
CA GLY A 12 -5.24 -2.71 24.45
C GLY A 12 -6.24 -1.83 23.70
N ARG A 13 -5.78 -1.26 22.59
CA ARG A 13 -6.68 -0.60 21.64
C ARG A 13 -7.26 -1.63 20.68
N ARG A 14 -8.52 -1.47 20.31
CA ARG A 14 -9.11 -2.26 19.22
C ARG A 14 -8.43 -1.92 17.90
N ALA A 15 -8.13 -2.93 17.11
CA ALA A 15 -7.60 -2.83 15.75
C ALA A 15 -8.57 -3.50 14.76
N TYR A 16 -8.34 -3.25 13.48
CA TYR A 16 -9.15 -3.76 12.37
C TYR A 16 -8.21 -4.27 11.28
N GLY A 17 -8.54 -5.43 10.70
CA GLY A 17 -7.95 -5.90 9.46
C GLY A 17 -8.60 -5.21 8.25
N LEU A 18 -8.07 -5.48 7.06
CA LEU A 18 -8.69 -4.99 5.81
C LEU A 18 -10.07 -5.62 5.60
N ASP A 19 -10.26 -6.88 6.00
CA ASP A 19 -11.53 -7.61 5.87
C ASP A 19 -12.63 -7.11 6.83
N ASP A 20 -12.27 -6.30 7.83
CA ASP A 20 -13.23 -5.69 8.75
C ASP A 20 -13.80 -4.36 8.20
N LEU A 21 -13.28 -3.87 7.08
CA LEU A 21 -13.54 -2.52 6.57
C LEU A 21 -13.95 -2.54 5.09
N ALA A 22 -14.71 -1.51 4.69
CA ALA A 22 -15.06 -1.27 3.30
C ALA A 22 -15.05 0.24 3.00
N LEU A 23 -14.71 0.61 1.75
CA LEU A 23 -14.81 1.99 1.28
C LEU A 23 -16.27 2.31 0.90
N VAL A 24 -16.83 3.34 1.52
CA VAL A 24 -18.20 3.80 1.23
C VAL A 24 -18.17 4.78 0.05
N PRO A 25 -18.96 4.58 -1.01
CA PRO A 25 -19.04 5.52 -2.12
C PRO A 25 -19.48 6.92 -1.67
N SER A 26 -18.87 7.95 -2.27
CA SER A 26 -19.30 9.33 -2.07
C SER A 26 -20.43 9.71 -3.04
N ARG A 27 -21.12 10.83 -2.78
CA ARG A 27 -22.22 11.32 -3.65
C ARG A 27 -21.79 11.72 -5.07
N ARG A 28 -20.49 11.93 -5.31
CA ARG A 28 -19.96 12.30 -6.62
C ARG A 28 -19.00 11.21 -7.09
N THR A 29 -19.22 10.74 -8.30
CA THR A 29 -18.33 9.80 -9.00
C THR A 29 -17.41 10.58 -9.93
N ARG A 30 -16.27 9.99 -10.26
CA ARG A 30 -15.33 10.44 -11.28
C ARG A 30 -15.12 9.30 -12.26
N ASP A 31 -14.78 9.63 -13.50
CA ASP A 31 -14.35 8.62 -14.44
C ASP A 31 -13.02 8.01 -13.93
N PRO A 32 -12.84 6.68 -13.92
CA PRO A 32 -11.56 6.07 -13.57
C PRO A 32 -10.39 6.60 -14.40
N GLU A 33 -10.63 6.99 -15.66
CA GLU A 33 -9.60 7.55 -16.55
C GLU A 33 -9.16 8.96 -16.13
N ASP A 34 -9.96 9.67 -15.31
CA ASP A 34 -9.65 11.01 -14.80
C ASP A 34 -8.79 10.97 -13.50
N ILE A 35 -8.44 9.79 -13.00
CA ILE A 35 -7.73 9.63 -11.73
C ILE A 35 -6.22 9.60 -11.95
N ASP A 36 -5.50 10.51 -11.30
CA ASP A 36 -4.04 10.48 -11.24
C ASP A 36 -3.57 9.38 -10.25
N LEU A 37 -2.86 8.38 -10.78
CA LEU A 37 -2.28 7.28 -10.02
C LEU A 37 -0.82 7.53 -9.65
N SER A 38 -0.23 8.63 -10.11
CA SER A 38 1.18 8.91 -9.88
C SER A 38 1.51 9.04 -8.39
N TRP A 39 2.71 8.61 -8.03
CA TRP A 39 3.19 8.62 -6.67
C TRP A 39 4.54 9.31 -6.58
N GLU A 40 4.61 10.36 -5.75
CA GLU A 40 5.85 11.08 -5.45
C GLU A 40 6.39 10.67 -4.08
N ILE A 41 7.64 10.24 -4.04
CA ILE A 41 8.39 9.94 -2.82
C ILE A 41 9.72 10.68 -2.92
N ASP A 42 9.87 11.72 -2.10
CA ASP A 42 11.06 12.57 -2.14
C ASP A 42 11.35 13.07 -3.57
N ALA A 43 12.50 12.72 -4.15
CA ALA A 43 12.87 13.11 -5.52
C ALA A 43 12.39 12.14 -6.62
N PHE A 44 11.67 11.06 -6.27
CA PHE A 44 11.25 10.03 -7.20
C PHE A 44 9.76 10.14 -7.53
N ARG A 45 9.43 9.94 -8.80
CA ARG A 45 8.04 9.88 -9.30
C ARG A 45 7.80 8.56 -10.01
N ALA A 46 6.80 7.81 -9.56
CA ALA A 46 6.31 6.59 -10.18
C ALA A 46 4.93 6.86 -10.82
N GLU A 47 4.60 6.12 -11.88
CA GLU A 47 3.29 6.23 -12.54
C GLU A 47 2.20 5.46 -11.78
N LEU A 48 2.58 4.41 -11.05
CA LEU A 48 1.72 3.61 -10.21
C LEU A 48 2.17 3.66 -8.74
N PRO A 49 1.24 3.67 -7.78
CA PRO A 49 1.56 3.70 -6.35
C PRO A 49 1.81 2.27 -5.84
N ILE A 50 2.66 1.50 -6.56
CA ILE A 50 2.91 0.08 -6.30
C ILE A 50 4.42 -0.14 -6.17
N MET A 51 4.81 -0.79 -5.08
CA MET A 51 6.19 -1.20 -4.82
C MET A 51 6.25 -2.71 -4.62
N ALA A 52 7.21 -3.36 -5.26
CA ALA A 52 7.46 -4.78 -5.11
C ALA A 52 8.01 -5.09 -3.71
N SER A 53 7.62 -6.23 -3.14
CA SER A 53 8.22 -6.69 -1.89
C SER A 53 9.70 -6.97 -2.08
N ALA A 54 10.54 -6.53 -1.12
CA ALA A 54 11.98 -6.81 -1.11
C ALA A 54 12.26 -8.26 -0.68
N MET A 55 11.87 -9.22 -1.53
CA MET A 55 12.02 -10.65 -1.28
C MET A 55 12.71 -11.30 -2.49
N ASP A 56 13.78 -12.05 -2.23
CA ASP A 56 14.54 -12.82 -3.22
C ASP A 56 13.67 -13.84 -3.99
N SER A 57 12.68 -14.41 -3.32
CA SER A 57 11.68 -15.33 -3.89
C SER A 57 10.67 -14.65 -4.82
N VAL A 58 10.60 -13.32 -4.83
CA VAL A 58 9.61 -12.55 -5.60
C VAL A 58 10.28 -11.69 -6.67
N VAL A 59 11.41 -11.06 -6.36
CA VAL A 59 12.03 -10.04 -7.21
C VAL A 59 13.45 -10.44 -7.60
N SER A 60 13.62 -10.77 -8.88
CA SER A 60 14.92 -10.82 -9.54
C SER A 60 15.26 -9.47 -10.17
N PRO A 61 16.51 -9.21 -10.59
CA PRO A 61 16.86 -8.01 -11.37
C PRO A 61 15.98 -7.82 -12.61
N ALA A 62 15.66 -8.90 -13.33
CA ALA A 62 14.79 -8.84 -14.49
C ALA A 62 13.35 -8.44 -14.11
N THR A 63 12.83 -8.98 -13.00
CA THR A 63 11.49 -8.64 -12.50
C THR A 63 11.44 -7.19 -12.01
N ALA A 64 12.49 -6.70 -11.36
CA ALA A 64 12.58 -5.32 -10.88
C ALA A 64 12.50 -4.31 -12.05
N ILE A 65 13.21 -4.60 -13.15
CA ILE A 65 13.16 -3.80 -14.38
C ILE A 65 11.75 -3.81 -14.96
N ALA A 66 11.15 -4.99 -15.12
CA ALA A 66 9.79 -5.12 -15.66
C ALA A 66 8.75 -4.33 -14.84
N ILE A 67 8.87 -4.33 -13.51
CA ILE A 67 7.99 -3.55 -12.63
C ILE A 67 8.19 -2.04 -12.85
N GLY A 68 9.43 -1.59 -13.03
CA GLY A 68 9.75 -0.21 -13.39
C GLY A 68 9.16 0.21 -14.73
N GLU A 69 9.27 -0.63 -15.76
CA GLU A 69 8.69 -0.39 -17.09
C GLU A 69 7.16 -0.35 -17.06
N LEU A 70 6.52 -1.05 -16.11
CA LEU A 70 5.08 -0.99 -15.87
C LEU A 70 4.66 0.23 -15.01
N GLY A 71 5.60 1.09 -14.61
CA GLY A 71 5.32 2.32 -13.86
C GLY A 71 5.38 2.17 -12.33
N GLY A 72 5.71 1.00 -11.80
CA GLY A 72 5.89 0.74 -10.37
C GLY A 72 7.34 0.82 -9.90
N ILE A 73 7.59 0.43 -8.65
CA ILE A 73 8.93 0.44 -8.04
C ILE A 73 9.39 -1.00 -7.76
N GLY A 74 10.39 -1.49 -8.51
CA GLY A 74 11.06 -2.75 -8.23
C GLY A 74 12.04 -2.61 -7.06
N VAL A 75 12.00 -3.53 -6.09
CA VAL A 75 12.89 -3.51 -4.91
C VAL A 75 13.69 -4.81 -4.83
N LEU A 76 15.02 -4.69 -4.82
CA LEU A 76 15.92 -5.83 -4.67
C LEU A 76 16.27 -6.05 -3.20
N ALA A 77 16.29 -7.32 -2.80
CA ALA A 77 16.88 -7.75 -1.54
C ALA A 77 18.35 -8.14 -1.75
N LEU A 78 19.17 -7.99 -0.70
CA LEU A 78 20.56 -8.43 -0.64
C LEU A 78 20.66 -9.90 -0.18
#